data_AF-A0A4D4M0P0-F1
#
_entry.id   AF-A0A4D4M0P0-F1
#
_cell.length_a   1.000
_cell.length_b   1.000
_cell.length_c   1.000
_cell.angle_alpha   90.00
_cell.angle_beta   90.00
_cell.angle_gamma   90.00
#
_symmetry.space_group_name_H-M   'P 1'
#
loop_
_entity.id
_entity.type
_entity.pdbx_description
1 polymer ?
#
loop_
_entity_poly.entity_id
_entity_poly.type
_entity_poly.pdbx_seq_one_letter_code
_entity_poly.pdbx_strand_id
1 'polypeptide(L)'
;MHLLVLYQASQQAIAEAATTAHLDPDRLSLTTALHTVRLTVITARTPDPADLVSALVHVRNLAPVRRRSRTSPRCVKRTLSPYAYNKTKGSVGHKTTVTTDVTLLTSTASP
;
A
#
# COMPACT_ATOMS: atom_id res chain seq x y z
N MET A 1 -23.65 -11.95 1.98
CA MET A 1 -23.83 -10.47 1.92
C MET A 1 -23.22 -9.72 3.11
N HIS A 2 -22.97 -10.33 4.28
CA HIS A 2 -22.47 -9.61 5.47
C HIS A 2 -20.97 -9.21 5.46
N LEU A 3 -20.10 -9.94 4.74
CA LEU A 3 -18.64 -9.71 4.76
C LEU A 3 -18.23 -8.41 4.06
N LEU A 4 -18.88 -8.08 2.95
CA LEU A 4 -18.59 -6.84 2.22
C LEU A 4 -18.93 -5.61 3.04
N VAL A 5 -20.05 -5.63 3.76
CA VAL A 5 -20.44 -4.52 4.65
C VAL A 5 -19.37 -4.30 5.72
N LEU A 6 -18.90 -5.37 6.36
CA LEU A 6 -17.89 -5.28 7.40
C LEU A 6 -16.53 -4.80 6.85
N TYR A 7 -16.17 -5.25 5.65
CA TYR A 7 -15.00 -4.76 4.94
C TYR A 7 -15.10 -3.26 4.64
N GLN A 8 -16.22 -2.80 4.08
CA GLN A 8 -16.42 -1.39 3.74
C GLN A 8 -16.44 -0.50 4.98
N ALA A 9 -17.12 -0.94 6.05
CA ALA A 9 -17.10 -0.25 7.34
C ALA A 9 -15.69 -0.10 7.90
N SER A 10 -14.86 -1.16 7.80
CA SER A 10 -13.46 -1.10 8.24
C SER A 10 -12.60 -0.14 7.41
N GLN A 11 -12.81 -0.09 6.09
CA GLN A 11 -12.12 0.86 5.20
C GLN A 11 -12.49 2.31 5.51
N GLN A 12 -13.78 2.58 5.78
CA GLN A 12 -14.24 3.92 6.15
C GLN A 12 -13.65 4.38 7.49
N ALA A 13 -13.63 3.50 8.50
CA ALA A 13 -13.01 3.79 9.79
C ALA A 13 -11.51 4.06 9.67
N ILE A 14 -10.80 3.33 8.80
CA ILE A 14 -9.39 3.59 8.50
C ILE A 14 -9.20 4.96 7.85
N ALA A 15 -10.04 5.31 6.86
CA ALA A 15 -9.96 6.60 6.19
C ALA A 15 -10.20 7.76 7.16
N GLU A 16 -11.19 7.64 8.04
CA GLU A 16 -11.50 8.64 9.07
C GLU A 16 -10.40 8.75 10.13
N ALA A 17 -9.82 7.63 10.56
CA ALA A 17 -8.66 7.62 11.44
C ALA A 17 -7.43 8.31 10.80
N ALA A 18 -7.23 8.11 9.50
CA ALA A 18 -6.14 8.75 8.77
C ALA A 18 -6.34 10.26 8.64
N THR A 19 -7.55 10.71 8.30
CA THR A 19 -7.86 12.14 8.15
C THR A 19 -7.74 12.88 9.48
N THR A 20 -8.27 12.31 10.55
CA THR A 20 -8.17 12.87 11.92
C THR A 20 -6.73 12.94 12.43
N ALA A 21 -5.89 11.97 12.07
CA ALA A 21 -4.47 11.94 12.45
C ALA A 21 -3.53 12.68 11.48
N HIS A 22 -4.06 13.28 10.39
CA HIS A 22 -3.27 13.87 9.31
C HIS A 22 -2.19 12.93 8.74
N LEU A 23 -2.53 11.64 8.63
CA LEU A 23 -1.66 10.60 8.08
C LEU A 23 -2.13 10.18 6.69
N ASP A 24 -1.19 9.70 5.88
CA ASP A 24 -1.53 9.01 4.64
C ASP A 24 -2.31 7.72 4.97
N PRO A 25 -3.55 7.54 4.47
CA PRO A 25 -4.36 6.34 4.73
C PRO A 25 -3.64 5.04 4.34
N ASP A 26 -2.72 5.10 3.39
CA ASP A 26 -1.94 3.95 2.93
C ASP A 26 -0.95 3.41 3.98
N ARG A 27 -0.74 4.16 5.08
CA ARG A 27 0.08 3.76 6.23
C ARG A 27 -0.68 2.93 7.25
N LEU A 28 -2.00 2.95 7.25
CA LEU A 28 -2.82 2.18 8.18
C LEU A 28 -3.09 0.79 7.59
N SER A 29 -2.81 -0.25 8.36
CA SER A 29 -2.97 -1.64 7.91
C SER A 29 -4.39 -2.14 8.17
N LEU A 30 -5.03 -2.64 7.11
CA LEU A 30 -6.32 -3.33 7.21
C LEU A 30 -6.28 -4.52 8.18
N THR A 31 -5.16 -5.24 8.23
CA THR A 31 -4.99 -6.38 9.14
C THR A 31 -5.07 -5.93 10.59
N THR A 32 -4.46 -4.79 10.93
CA THR A 32 -4.54 -4.21 12.28
C THR A 32 -5.97 -3.77 12.60
N ALA A 33 -6.69 -3.16 11.66
CA ALA A 33 -8.09 -2.78 11.84
C ALA A 33 -8.98 -4.00 12.12
N LEU A 34 -8.82 -5.09 11.36
CA LEU A 34 -9.60 -6.31 11.59
C LEU A 34 -9.25 -6.98 12.93
N HIS A 35 -7.98 -7.01 13.32
CA HIS A 35 -7.57 -7.55 14.61
C HIS A 35 -8.12 -6.74 15.79
N THR A 36 -8.11 -5.40 15.68
CA THR A 36 -8.65 -4.52 16.73
C THR A 36 -10.16 -4.68 16.85
N VAL A 37 -10.91 -4.66 15.73
CA VAL A 37 -12.36 -4.95 15.72
C VAL A 37 -12.67 -6.33 16.28
N ARG A 38 -11.87 -7.35 15.96
CA ARG A 38 -12.05 -8.69 16.51
C ARG A 38 -11.85 -8.70 18.03
N LEU A 39 -10.87 -7.99 18.54
CA LEU A 39 -10.60 -7.89 19.98
C LEU A 39 -11.73 -7.19 20.73
N THR A 40 -12.35 -6.16 20.15
CA THR A 40 -13.48 -5.47 20.80
C THR A 40 -14.68 -6.41 20.94
N VAL A 41 -14.95 -7.23 19.91
CA VAL A 41 -15.99 -8.28 19.98
C VAL A 41 -15.65 -9.34 21.04
N ILE A 42 -14.42 -9.85 21.06
CA ILE A 42 -14.00 -10.91 22.02
C ILE A 42 -14.08 -10.41 23.46
N THR A 43 -13.67 -9.17 23.72
CA THR A 43 -13.67 -8.58 25.06
C THR A 43 -15.05 -8.11 25.51
N ALA A 44 -16.08 -8.26 24.66
CA ALA A 44 -17.43 -7.75 24.88
C ALA A 44 -17.45 -6.25 25.28
N ARG A 45 -16.44 -5.50 24.85
CA ARG A 45 -16.34 -4.07 25.09
C ARG A 45 -17.05 -3.36 23.94
N THR A 46 -17.95 -2.43 24.26
CA THR A 46 -18.43 -1.45 23.27
C THR A 46 -17.28 -0.47 23.07
N PRO A 47 -16.51 -0.55 21.96
CA PRO A 47 -15.39 0.36 21.80
C PRO A 47 -15.91 1.75 21.52
N ASP A 48 -15.33 2.75 22.19
CA ASP A 48 -15.44 4.11 21.70
C ASP A 48 -14.76 4.14 20.32
N PRO A 49 -15.35 4.73 19.27
CA PRO A 49 -14.65 4.96 18.00
C PRO A 49 -13.25 5.57 18.20
N ALA A 50 -13.05 6.41 19.23
CA ALA A 50 -11.75 6.97 19.57
C ALA A 50 -10.70 5.91 19.97
N ASP A 51 -11.11 4.82 20.64
CA ASP A 51 -10.20 3.73 21.01
C ASP A 51 -9.65 3.03 19.76
N LEU A 52 -10.52 2.84 18.76
CA LEU A 52 -10.15 2.19 17.50
C LEU A 52 -9.19 3.06 16.69
N VAL A 53 -9.46 4.37 16.62
CA VAL A 53 -8.56 5.35 16.00
C VAL A 53 -7.20 5.34 16.71
N SER A 54 -7.19 5.37 18.06
CA SER A 54 -5.96 5.38 18.84
C SER A 54 -5.10 4.13 18.60
N ALA A 55 -5.74 2.96 18.45
CA ALA A 55 -5.06 1.71 18.17
C ALA A 55 -4.48 1.68 16.76
N LEU A 56 -5.18 2.23 15.76
CA LEU A 56 -4.72 2.31 14.38
C LEU A 56 -3.55 3.28 14.21
N VAL A 57 -3.62 4.45 14.84
CA VAL A 57 -2.64 5.54 14.74
C VAL A 57 -1.40 5.28 15.62
N HIS A 58 -1.44 4.26 16.48
CA HIS A 58 -0.32 3.92 17.33
C HIS A 58 0.95 3.58 16.51
N VAL A 59 2.07 4.23 16.82
CA VAL A 59 3.32 4.20 16.03
C VAL A 59 3.79 2.79 15.65
N ARG A 60 3.63 1.80 16.56
CA ARG A 60 4.00 0.40 16.32
C ARG A 60 3.23 -0.28 15.18
N ASN A 61 2.07 0.24 14.83
CA ASN A 61 1.14 -0.35 13.87
C ASN A 61 1.21 0.32 12.50
N LEU A 62 1.90 1.45 12.38
CA LEU A 62 2.01 2.20 11.13
C LEU A 62 2.97 1.49 10.17
N ALA A 63 2.56 1.38 8.92
CA ALA A 63 3.46 1.00 7.85
C ALA A 63 4.55 2.09 7.66
N PRO A 64 5.69 1.71 7.07
CA PRO A 64 6.76 2.65 6.75
C PRO A 64 6.24 3.86 5.96
N VAL A 65 6.75 5.05 6.27
CA VAL A 65 6.40 6.30 5.57
C VAL A 65 6.59 6.18 4.06
N ARG A 66 7.65 5.48 3.63
CA ARG A 66 7.88 5.15 2.23
C ARG A 66 7.55 3.70 1.97
N ARG A 67 6.51 3.44 1.17
CA ARG A 67 6.28 2.10 0.61
C ARG A 67 7.49 1.70 -0.22
N ARG A 68 8.02 0.50 0.04
CA ARG A 68 9.05 -0.08 -0.82
C ARG A 68 8.47 -0.20 -2.22
N SER A 69 9.25 0.21 -3.22
CA SER A 69 8.88 0.00 -4.62
C SER A 69 8.56 -1.48 -4.82
N ARG A 70 7.31 -1.78 -5.22
CA ARG A 70 6.85 -3.15 -5.50
C ARG A 70 7.25 -3.62 -6.89
N THR A 71 8.01 -2.81 -7.60
CA THR A 71 8.58 -3.21 -8.87
C THR A 71 9.54 -4.35 -8.56
N SER A 72 9.32 -5.52 -9.16
CA SER A 72 10.34 -6.55 -9.26
C SER A 72 11.01 -6.39 -10.63
N PRO A 73 12.34 -6.58 -10.72
CA PRO A 73 13.01 -6.68 -12.01
C PRO A 73 12.37 -7.82 -12.82
N ARG A 74 12.11 -7.60 -14.10
CA ARG A 74 11.64 -8.67 -14.99
C ARG A 74 12.84 -9.58 -15.30
N CYS A 75 12.91 -10.75 -14.66
CA CYS A 75 13.97 -11.72 -14.92
C CYS A 75 13.83 -12.32 -16.33
N VAL A 76 14.62 -11.86 -17.30
CA VAL A 76 14.68 -12.47 -18.64
C VAL A 76 15.66 -13.64 -18.66
N LYS A 77 15.23 -14.78 -19.21
CA LYS A 77 16.09 -15.95 -19.41
C LYS A 77 17.16 -15.72 -20.48
N ARG A 78 18.45 -15.85 -20.14
CA ARG A 78 19.47 -16.27 -21.14
C ARG A 78 19.23 -17.73 -21.55
N THR A 79 19.44 -18.04 -22.83
CA THR A 79 19.04 -19.31 -23.49
C THR A 79 19.84 -20.54 -23.04
N LEU A 80 21.09 -20.39 -22.60
CA LEU A 80 22.01 -21.52 -22.35
C LEU A 80 22.48 -21.68 -20.88
N SER A 81 21.75 -21.18 -19.88
CA SER A 81 22.14 -21.38 -18.47
C SER A 81 21.65 -22.74 -17.92
N PRO A 82 22.47 -23.55 -17.22
CA PRO A 82 22.02 -24.78 -16.54
C PRO A 82 20.95 -24.51 -15.47
N TYR A 83 21.06 -23.38 -14.77
CA TYR A 83 20.07 -22.86 -13.83
C TYR A 83 18.96 -22.05 -14.50
N ALA A 84 18.68 -22.32 -15.78
CA ALA A 84 17.52 -21.74 -16.44
C ALA A 84 16.26 -22.02 -15.60
N TYR A 85 16.07 -23.19 -15.01
CA TYR A 85 14.88 -23.46 -14.21
C TYR A 85 14.73 -22.58 -12.94
N ASN A 86 15.76 -21.84 -12.51
CA ASN A 86 15.77 -21.05 -11.27
C ASN A 86 15.57 -19.52 -11.45
N LYS A 87 15.10 -19.07 -12.61
CA LYS A 87 15.07 -17.63 -13.00
C LYS A 87 14.16 -16.71 -12.16
N THR A 88 13.48 -17.22 -11.15
CA THR A 88 12.41 -16.51 -10.44
C THR A 88 12.57 -16.48 -8.92
N LYS A 89 13.58 -17.13 -8.35
CA LYS A 89 13.75 -17.19 -6.89
C LYS A 89 14.56 -15.99 -6.37
N GLY A 90 14.02 -14.77 -6.50
CA GLY A 90 14.17 -13.77 -5.43
C GLY A 90 14.73 -12.37 -5.71
N SER A 91 15.59 -12.10 -6.69
CA SER A 91 16.26 -10.77 -6.71
C SER A 91 17.01 -10.49 -8.01
N VAL A 92 16.92 -9.25 -8.50
CA VAL A 92 18.08 -8.44 -8.95
C VAL A 92 17.64 -6.98 -9.16
N GLY A 93 17.90 -6.13 -8.16
CA GLY A 93 17.39 -4.76 -8.02
C GLY A 93 17.32 -3.84 -9.25
N HIS A 94 16.46 -2.84 -9.13
CA HIS A 94 16.21 -1.80 -10.13
C HIS A 94 17.44 -0.94 -10.40
N LYS A 95 17.77 -0.77 -11.69
CA LYS A 95 18.45 0.42 -12.18
C LYS A 95 17.57 1.05 -13.27
N THR A 96 17.14 2.27 -13.03
CA THR A 96 16.32 3.05 -13.97
C THR A 96 17.10 4.31 -14.31
N THR A 97 17.56 4.43 -15.55
CA THR A 97 17.99 5.73 -16.11
C THR A 97 16.81 6.27 -16.90
N VAL A 98 16.34 7.47 -16.55
CA VAL A 98 15.24 8.15 -17.21
C VAL A 98 15.83 9.10 -18.26
N THR A 99 15.61 8.81 -19.54
CA THR A 99 15.93 9.73 -20.64
C THR A 99 14.62 10.36 -21.10
N THR A 100 14.59 11.70 -21.16
CA THR A 100 13.42 12.46 -21.61
C THR A 100 13.75 13.13 -22.92
N ASP A 101 13.04 12.77 -23.98
CA ASP A 101 13.15 13.42 -25.27
C ASP A 101 12.10 14.53 -25.35
N VAL A 102 12.57 15.76 -25.49
CA VAL A 102 11.72 16.95 -25.59
C VAL A 102 11.62 17.34 -27.06
N THR A 103 10.48 17.07 -27.68
CA THR A 103 10.15 17.56 -29.02
C THR A 103 9.44 18.89 -28.92
N LEU A 104 10.11 19.95 -29.37
CA LEU A 104 9.54 21.29 -29.45
C LEU A 104 8.71 21.40 -30.75
N LEU A 105 7.40 21.55 -30.61
CA LEU A 105 6.52 21.88 -31.73
C LEU A 105 6.32 23.40 -31.74
N THR A 106 6.94 24.07 -32.70
CA THR A 106 6.64 25.47 -32.99
C THR A 106 5.32 25.54 -33.75
N SER A 107 4.26 25.92 -33.03
CA SER A 107 2.99 26.33 -33.63
C SER A 107 3.19 27.68 -34.32
N THR A 108 3.19 27.69 -35.64
CA THR A 108 3.02 28.94 -36.39
C THR A 108 1.53 29.24 -36.47
N ALA A 109 1.05 30.01 -35.50
CA ALA A 109 -0.23 30.70 -35.60
C ALA A 109 -0.12 31.79 -36.67
N SER A 110 -0.91 31.63 -37.74
CA SER A 110 -1.69 32.59 -38.56
C SER A 110 -1.17 34.03 -38.79
N PRO A 111 -1.55 34.66 -39.92
CA PRO A 111 -2.93 35.12 -40.13
C PRO A 111 -3.70 34.28 -41.14
#